data_AF-A0A1B0D3Q9-F1
#
_entry.id   AF-A0A1B0D3Q9-F1
#
_cell.length_a   1.000
_cell.length_b   1.000
_cell.length_c   1.000
_cell.angle_alpha   90.00
_cell.angle_beta   90.00
_cell.angle_gamma   90.00
#
_symmetry.space_group_name_H-M   'P 1'
#
loop_
_entity.id
_entity.type
_entity.pdbx_description
1 polymer ?
#
loop_
_entity_poly.entity_id
_entity_poly.type
_entity_poly.pdbx_seq_one_letter_code
_entity_poly.pdbx_strand_id
1 'polypeptide(L)'
;MSLPYIQIANIQIRDSKYGLALVINTLKMSGGYVLGFRIDPPEKLHEIYKELTSLHTVYSETPIFGVDYKPKPDLEPQNNDHLSIDDIEEIDEKKSNEINHNFSAYLSAEDSVSVM
;
A
#
# COMPACT_ATOMS: atom_id res chain seq x y z
N MET A 1 14.13 -12.05 -9.28
CA MET A 1 13.73 -11.00 -8.30
C MET A 1 12.29 -10.63 -8.60
N SER A 2 11.46 -10.45 -7.57
CA SER A 2 10.04 -10.11 -7.68
C SER A 2 9.79 -8.71 -7.12
N LEU A 3 9.11 -7.84 -7.88
CA LEU A 3 8.71 -6.50 -7.46
C LEU A 3 7.18 -6.37 -7.57
N PRO A 4 6.44 -6.31 -6.45
CA PRO A 4 5.01 -6.06 -6.43
C PRO A 4 4.65 -4.68 -7.01
N TYR A 5 3.54 -4.57 -7.74
CA TYR A 5 3.07 -3.30 -8.32
C TYR A 5 2.86 -2.21 -7.27
N ILE A 6 2.38 -2.56 -6.07
CA ILE A 6 2.18 -1.62 -4.96
C ILE A 6 3.48 -0.93 -4.50
N GLN A 7 4.65 -1.51 -4.79
CA GLN A 7 5.94 -0.94 -4.42
C GLN A 7 6.51 -0.02 -5.51
N ILE A 8 5.94 -0.02 -6.71
CA ILE A 8 6.40 0.79 -7.84
C ILE A 8 5.93 2.24 -7.61
N ALA A 9 6.89 3.17 -7.62
CA ALA A 9 6.60 4.59 -7.59
C ALA A 9 6.49 5.18 -9.00
N ASN A 10 7.34 4.72 -9.92
CA ASN A 10 7.44 5.29 -11.26
C ASN A 10 8.19 4.36 -12.22
N ILE A 11 7.80 4.36 -13.49
CA ILE A 11 8.41 3.60 -14.59
C ILE A 11 8.79 4.58 -15.69
N GLN A 12 10.05 4.58 -16.15
CA GLN A 12 10.55 5.52 -17.15
C GLN A 12 11.56 4.87 -18.08
N ILE A 13 11.68 5.38 -19.31
CA ILE A 13 12.82 5.09 -20.19
C ILE A 13 13.84 6.22 -20.03
N ARG A 14 15.11 5.89 -19.83
CA ARG A 14 16.20 6.86 -19.73
C ARG A 14 17.43 6.41 -20.50
N ASP A 15 18.20 7.38 -20.98
CA ASP A 15 19.55 7.15 -21.49
C ASP A 15 20.50 6.75 -20.36
N SER A 16 21.25 5.68 -20.59
CA SER A 16 22.31 5.18 -19.72
C SER A 16 23.65 5.17 -20.47
N LYS A 17 24.76 4.99 -19.75
CA LYS A 17 26.10 4.82 -20.34
C LYS A 17 26.20 3.67 -21.36
N TYR A 18 25.20 2.79 -21.40
CA TYR A 18 25.12 1.64 -22.29
C TYR A 18 23.95 1.69 -23.28
N GLY A 19 23.31 2.85 -23.47
CA GLY A 19 22.12 3.02 -24.31
C GLY A 19 20.83 3.19 -23.52
N LEU A 20 19.68 3.12 -24.21
CA LEU A 20 18.36 3.24 -23.60
C LEU A 20 18.10 2.11 -22.59
N ALA A 21 17.58 2.47 -21.42
CA ALA A 21 17.26 1.54 -20.36
C ALA A 21 15.88 1.85 -19.76
N LEU A 22 15.17 0.79 -19.39
CA LEU A 22 13.97 0.86 -18.58
C LEU A 22 14.38 1.05 -17.12
N VAL A 23 13.87 2.09 -16.49
CA VAL A 23 14.16 2.45 -15.10
C VAL A 23 12.86 2.35 -14.28
N ILE A 24 12.90 1.58 -13.20
CA ILE A 24 11.80 1.45 -12.24
C ILE A 24 12.27 1.99 -10.90
N ASN A 25 11.51 2.93 -10.35
CA ASN A 25 11.74 3.49 -9.01
C ASN A 25 10.73 2.88 -8.04
N THR A 26 11.17 2.51 -6.85
CA THR A 26 10.27 2.03 -5.79
C THR A 26 9.92 3.15 -4.80
N LEU A 27 8.81 2.97 -4.07
CA LEU A 27 8.39 3.89 -3.02
C LEU A 27 9.45 4.00 -1.91
N LYS A 28 9.55 5.17 -1.27
CA LYS A 28 10.48 5.40 -0.15
C LYS A 28 10.23 4.44 1.03
N MET A 29 8.96 4.13 1.30
CA MET A 29 8.57 3.16 2.33
C MET A 29 9.08 1.75 2.03
N SER A 30 9.37 1.44 0.77
CA SER A 30 9.90 0.15 0.29
C SER A 30 11.41 0.18 0.03
N GLY A 31 12.13 1.17 0.56
CA GLY A 31 13.59 1.29 0.45
C GLY A 31 14.10 2.23 -0.65
N GLY A 32 13.22 2.76 -1.51
CA GLY A 32 13.59 3.79 -2.49
C GLY A 32 14.64 3.35 -3.52
N TYR A 33 14.53 2.12 -4.01
CA TYR A 33 15.45 1.54 -4.99
C TYR A 33 15.23 2.12 -6.39
N VAL A 34 16.33 2.21 -7.15
CA VAL A 34 16.32 2.55 -8.58
C VAL A 34 16.86 1.36 -9.35
N LEU A 35 16.00 0.73 -10.15
CA LEU A 35 16.31 -0.47 -10.91
C LEU A 35 16.39 -0.16 -12.39
N GLY A 36 17.55 -0.36 -13.01
CA GLY A 36 17.78 -0.13 -14.44
C GLY A 36 17.93 -1.45 -15.21
N PHE A 37 17.17 -1.60 -16.30
CA PHE A 37 17.17 -2.77 -17.17
C PHE A 37 17.51 -2.34 -18.60
N ARG A 38 18.55 -2.96 -19.17
CA ARG A 38 18.83 -2.84 -20.60
C ARG A 38 18.06 -3.92 -21.34
N ILE A 39 17.33 -3.54 -22.38
CA ILE A 39 16.55 -4.44 -23.21
C ILE A 39 16.90 -4.15 -24.66
N ASP A 40 17.46 -5.13 -25.33
CA ASP A 40 17.82 -5.09 -26.74
C ASP A 40 16.92 -6.10 -27.48
N PRO A 41 16.32 -5.76 -28.63
CA PRO A 41 16.43 -4.50 -29.36
C PRO A 41 15.51 -3.38 -28.79
N PRO A 42 15.75 -2.08 -29.11
CA PRO A 42 15.07 -0.95 -28.49
C PRO A 42 13.56 -0.88 -28.76
N GLU A 43 13.06 -1.53 -29.81
CA GLU A 43 11.63 -1.65 -30.10
C GLU A 43 10.93 -2.45 -29.00
N LYS A 44 11.56 -3.54 -28.56
CA LYS A 44 11.05 -4.39 -27.47
C LYS A 44 11.03 -3.66 -26.13
N LEU A 45 11.99 -2.77 -25.91
CA LEU A 45 12.02 -1.91 -24.72
C LEU A 45 10.78 -1.00 -24.65
N HIS A 46 10.36 -0.43 -25.79
CA HIS A 46 9.17 0.42 -25.85
C HIS A 46 7.88 -0.38 -25.69
N GLU A 47 7.81 -1.58 -26.27
CA GLU A 47 6.68 -2.49 -26.12
C GLU A 47 6.46 -2.88 -24.65
N ILE A 48 7.52 -3.35 -23.97
CA ILE A 48 7.48 -3.73 -22.56
C ILE A 48 7.14 -2.52 -21.67
N TYR A 49 7.72 -1.36 -21.94
CA TYR A 49 7.42 -0.13 -21.21
C TYR A 49 5.93 0.20 -21.27
N LYS A 50 5.31 0.12 -22.45
CA LYS A 50 3.89 0.39 -22.65
C LYS A 50 3.02 -0.62 -21.92
N GLU A 51 3.33 -1.91 -22.04
CA GLU A 51 2.59 -2.98 -21.37
C GLU A 51 2.66 -2.84 -19.85
N LEU A 52 3.86 -2.66 -19.30
CA LEU A 52 4.09 -2.52 -17.86
C LEU A 52 3.40 -1.29 -17.29
N THR A 53 3.46 -0.16 -18.01
CA THR A 53 2.77 1.07 -17.61
C THR A 53 1.25 0.88 -17.60
N SER A 54 0.70 0.26 -18.65
CA SER A 54 -0.73 -0.03 -18.73
C SER A 54 -1.19 -0.91 -17.58
N LEU A 55 -0.44 -1.96 -17.26
CA LEU A 55 -0.77 -2.89 -16.18
C LEU A 55 -0.65 -2.23 -14.80
N HIS A 56 0.38 -1.40 -14.59
CA HIS A 56 0.52 -0.62 -13.37
C HIS A 56 -0.63 0.39 -13.19
N THR A 57 -1.10 1.04 -14.27
CA THR A 57 -2.26 1.94 -14.21
C THR A 57 -3.52 1.19 -13.79
N VAL A 58 -3.83 0.06 -14.43
CA VAL A 58 -5.00 -0.76 -14.07
C VAL A 58 -4.92 -1.26 -12.63
N TYR A 59 -3.75 -1.72 -12.19
CA TYR A 59 -3.54 -2.11 -10.79
C TYR A 59 -3.75 -0.92 -9.82
N SER A 60 -3.35 0.28 -10.20
CA SER A 60 -3.49 1.47 -9.35
C SER A 60 -4.96 1.90 -9.18
N GLU A 61 -5.81 1.60 -10.17
CA GLU A 61 -7.26 1.87 -10.09
C GLU A 61 -7.98 0.84 -9.21
N THR A 62 -7.64 -0.44 -9.36
CA THR A 62 -8.23 -1.54 -8.59
C THR A 62 -7.13 -2.43 -7.98
N PRO A 63 -6.53 -2.01 -6.85
CA PRO A 63 -5.39 -2.72 -6.27
C PRO A 63 -5.83 -4.06 -5.69
N ILE A 64 -5.12 -5.12 -6.07
CA ILE A 64 -5.29 -6.45 -5.50
C ILE A 64 -4.28 -6.59 -4.36
N PHE A 65 -4.78 -6.72 -3.12
CA PHE A 65 -3.95 -6.88 -1.91
C PHE A 65 -3.60 -8.33 -1.58
N GLY A 66 -4.18 -9.30 -2.29
CA GLY A 66 -3.93 -10.72 -2.06
C GLY A 66 -4.61 -11.29 -0.81
N VAL A 67 -5.64 -10.60 -0.28
CA VAL A 67 -6.45 -11.10 0.83
C VAL A 67 -7.51 -12.04 0.30
N ASP A 68 -7.47 -13.31 0.71
CA ASP A 68 -8.51 -14.29 0.44
C ASP A 68 -9.46 -14.35 1.65
N TYR A 69 -10.76 -14.20 1.40
CA TYR A 69 -11.79 -14.28 2.43
C TYR A 69 -12.67 -15.50 2.18
N LYS A 70 -12.62 -16.46 3.11
CA LYS A 70 -13.52 -17.60 3.12
C LYS A 70 -14.61 -17.36 4.15
N PRO A 71 -15.86 -17.12 3.74
CA PRO A 71 -16.95 -16.96 4.70
C PRO A 71 -17.08 -18.25 5.52
N LYS A 72 -17.13 -18.11 6.84
CA LYS A 72 -17.48 -19.22 7.72
C LYS A 72 -18.96 -19.56 7.45
N PRO A 73 -19.31 -20.85 7.31
CA PRO A 73 -20.67 -21.27 6.95
C PRO A 73 -21.74 -20.87 7.97
N ASP A 74 -21.37 -20.56 9.21
CA ASP A 74 -22.30 -20.33 10.32
C ASP A 74 -22.39 -18.86 10.78
N LEU A 75 -21.86 -17.91 9.99
CA LEU A 75 -22.11 -16.50 10.26
C LEU A 75 -23.36 -16.08 9.49
N GLU A 76 -24.50 -16.03 10.19
CA GLU A 76 -25.65 -15.27 9.70
C GLU A 76 -25.17 -13.88 9.27
N PRO A 77 -25.69 -13.30 8.17
CA PRO A 77 -25.34 -11.95 7.77
C PRO A 77 -25.67 -11.01 8.92
N GLN A 78 -24.63 -10.58 9.64
CA GLN A 78 -24.74 -9.48 10.59
C GLN A 78 -25.11 -8.26 9.73
N ASN A 79 -26.39 -7.92 9.69
CA ASN A 79 -26.88 -6.67 9.12
C ASN A 79 -26.20 -5.54 9.88
N ASN A 80 -25.06 -5.07 9.37
CA ASN A 80 -24.36 -3.87 9.88
C ASN A 80 -25.09 -2.58 9.45
N ASP A 81 -26.41 -2.63 9.28
CA ASP A 81 -27.24 -1.51 8.83
C ASP A 81 -27.77 -0.67 10.01
N HIS A 82 -27.39 -0.99 11.24
CA HIS A 82 -27.78 -0.21 12.43
C HIS A 82 -26.53 0.23 13.22
N LEU A 83 -25.81 1.19 12.66
CA LEU A 83 -25.22 2.23 13.50
C LEU A 83 -26.27 3.35 13.53
N SER A 84 -27.03 3.44 14.63
CA SER A 84 -27.94 4.56 14.87
C SER A 84 -27.10 5.84 14.89
N ILE A 85 -27.54 6.88 14.18
CA ILE A 85 -26.91 8.21 14.26
C ILE A 85 -26.93 8.75 15.71
N ASP A 86 -27.87 8.26 16.53
CA ASP A 86 -27.95 8.56 17.96
C ASP A 86 -26.75 8.02 18.78
N ASP A 87 -25.98 7.05 18.26
CA ASP A 87 -24.77 6.52 18.91
C ASP A 87 -23.48 7.29 18.54
N ILE A 88 -23.61 8.36 17.74
CA ILE A 88 -22.48 9.20 17.32
C ILE A 88 -22.38 10.39 18.29
N GLU A 89 -21.42 10.35 19.21
CA GLU A 89 -21.07 11.54 20.00
C GLU A 89 -20.33 12.57 19.13
N GLU A 90 -20.82 13.81 19.10
CA GLU A 90 -20.19 14.94 18.39
C GLU A 90 -18.80 15.21 18.98
N ILE A 91 -17.76 15.13 18.15
CA ILE A 91 -16.37 15.39 18.56
C ILE A 91 -16.20 16.91 18.73
N ASP A 92 -16.22 17.40 19.96
CA ASP A 92 -15.86 18.78 20.30
C ASP A 92 -14.40 19.04 19.90
N GLU A 93 -14.16 20.04 19.04
CA GLU A 93 -12.83 20.42 18.57
C GLU A 93 -11.86 20.78 19.72
N LYS A 94 -12.37 21.07 20.92
CA LYS A 94 -11.56 21.32 22.13
C LYS A 94 -10.91 20.06 22.73
N LYS A 95 -11.33 18.85 22.33
CA LYS A 95 -10.77 17.57 22.79
C LYS A 95 -9.61 17.04 21.95
N SER A 96 -9.04 17.83 21.04
CA SER A 96 -7.90 17.39 20.21
C SER A 96 -6.68 16.90 21.02
N ASN A 97 -6.52 17.36 22.28
CA ASN A 97 -5.51 16.84 23.21
C ASN A 97 -5.83 15.44 23.79
N GLU A 98 -7.09 15.00 23.80
CA GLU A 98 -7.51 13.66 24.27
C GLU A 98 -7.27 12.57 23.21
N ILE A 99 -7.10 12.92 21.93
CA ILE A 99 -6.91 11.95 20.82
C ILE A 99 -5.63 11.11 21.03
N ASN A 100 -4.60 11.69 21.67
CA ASN A 100 -3.39 10.94 22.05
C ASN A 100 -3.64 9.91 23.17
N HIS A 101 -4.65 10.11 24.03
CA HIS A 101 -4.96 9.22 25.14
C HIS A 101 -5.73 7.96 24.69
N ASN A 102 -6.54 8.05 23.64
CA ASN A 102 -7.23 6.87 23.08
C ASN A 102 -6.25 5.87 22.46
N PHE A 103 -5.13 6.32 21.90
CA PHE A 103 -4.08 5.41 21.43
C PHE A 103 -3.46 4.63 22.59
N SER A 104 -3.30 5.27 23.77
CA SER A 104 -2.76 4.62 24.97
C SER A 104 -3.57 3.42 25.44
N ALA A 105 -4.90 3.44 25.24
CA ALA A 105 -5.78 2.33 25.62
C ALA A 105 -5.61 1.06 24.74
N TYR A 106 -4.98 1.18 23.58
CA TYR A 106 -4.69 0.06 22.66
C TYR A 106 -3.19 -0.31 22.60
N LEU A 107 -2.35 0.28 23.47
CA LEU A 107 -0.96 -0.13 23.60
C LEU A 107 -0.91 -1.52 24.25
N SER A 108 -0.44 -2.51 23.49
CA SER A 108 -0.32 -3.91 23.96
C SER A 108 0.85 -4.15 24.92
N ALA A 109 1.45 -3.09 25.49
CA ALA A 109 2.58 -3.19 26.39
C ALA A 109 2.08 -3.27 27.85
N GLU A 110 2.01 -4.48 28.40
CA GLU A 110 2.02 -4.69 29.84
C GLU A 110 3.42 -4.32 30.36
N ASP A 111 3.54 -3.16 31.01
CA ASP A 111 4.73 -2.79 31.77
C ASP A 111 4.94 -3.80 32.90
N SER A 112 5.75 -4.82 32.64
CA SER A 112 6.31 -5.73 33.63
C SER A 112 7.36 -4.98 34.47
N VAL A 113 6.92 -4.03 35.31
CA VAL A 113 7.77 -3.52 36.38
C VAL A 113 7.83 -4.57 37.47
N SER A 114 8.71 -5.56 37.29
CA SER A 114 9.20 -6.36 38.40
C SER A 114 10.11 -5.47 39.24
N VAL A 115 9.51 -4.81 40.25
CA VAL A 115 10.26 -4.20 41.35
C VAL A 115 11.07 -5.31 42.04
N MET A 116 12.38 -5.14 42.10
CA MET A 116 13.23 -5.80 43.09
C MET A 116 14.26 -4.80 43.58
#